data_AF-A0A9P8FKU2-F1
#
_entry.id   AF-A0A9P8FKU2-F1
#
_cell.length_a   1.000
_cell.length_b   1.000
_cell.length_c   1.000
_cell.angle_alpha   90.00
_cell.angle_beta   90.00
_cell.angle_gamma   90.00
#
_symmetry.space_group_name_H-M   'P 1'
#
loop_
_entity.id
_entity.type
_entity.pdbx_description
1 polymer ?
#
loop_
_entity_poly.entity_id
_entity_poly.type
_entity_poly.pdbx_seq_one_letter_code
_entity_poly.pdbx_strand_id
1 'polypeptide(L)'
;MLIEQNPAENPKRTLTLVAKMLQNLANKPSYAKEPYMSVLQPFIQQNKERMNKFLLDLCEVQDFYETLEMDNYVALSKKDLELPISLNEVYAMHALLEKHTQELVARDEGSHLKILLQDLGPAPAQLPRKENRAINLPLYSKWETALDDLTAALDITQEEVYLMEAKSTFVMILRSLPANAVVARRPLRLDRVAEAAATTKNDSVMVRKGIRSMELLSQLNDMGMIDKADNYASLRDEVEQELNHLGSLKDRVMTESQKLEEVYQTIRDHNAYLVGQLETYKSYLHNVRGQSEGTTKRVQSQKVLGPYKFTHAQLEKEGVIQKSNVPPNRQANIYFNMTSPSPGTFIISLHYKGRNRGLLELDLKLDDLLEMQKDSQEDLDLEYVQFNVSKLLVHLNKKFARKRGW
;
A
#
# COMPACT_ATOMS: atom_id res chain seq x y z
N MET A 1 27.61 9.51 -16.47
CA MET A 1 27.32 8.80 -17.74
C MET A 1 28.50 7.88 -18.04
N LEU A 2 28.26 6.66 -18.54
CA LEU A 2 29.32 5.68 -18.84
C LEU A 2 30.17 6.04 -20.07
N ILE A 3 29.78 7.07 -20.83
CA ILE A 3 30.49 7.56 -22.02
C ILE A 3 30.35 9.08 -22.07
N GLU A 4 31.45 9.76 -22.42
CA GLU A 4 31.56 11.23 -22.38
C GLU A 4 30.97 11.92 -23.62
N GLN A 5 30.79 11.21 -24.72
CA GLN A 5 30.31 11.75 -25.99
C GLN A 5 29.25 10.87 -26.62
N ASN A 6 28.36 11.49 -27.39
CA ASN A 6 27.37 10.76 -28.17
C ASN A 6 28.05 9.92 -29.26
N PRO A 7 27.67 8.65 -29.42
CA PRO A 7 28.23 7.80 -30.47
C PRO A 7 27.90 8.32 -31.86
N ALA A 8 28.84 8.17 -32.79
CA ALA A 8 28.64 8.45 -34.22
C ALA A 8 27.50 7.59 -34.81
N GLU A 9 26.99 7.98 -35.98
CA GLU A 9 25.79 7.36 -36.61
C GLU A 9 25.88 5.82 -36.76
N ASN A 10 27.04 5.30 -37.17
CA ASN A 10 27.25 3.85 -37.33
C ASN A 10 27.22 3.10 -35.97
N PRO A 11 28.05 3.45 -34.96
CA PRO A 11 27.96 2.86 -33.62
C PRO A 11 26.58 3.01 -32.97
N LYS A 12 25.93 4.16 -33.13
CA LYS A 12 24.58 4.40 -32.61
C LYS A 12 23.56 3.43 -33.20
N ARG A 13 23.63 3.20 -34.52
CA ARG A 13 22.79 2.20 -35.20
C ARG A 13 23.05 0.78 -34.68
N THR A 14 24.32 0.40 -34.53
CA THR A 14 24.69 -0.91 -33.99
C THR A 14 24.18 -1.12 -32.56
N LEU A 15 24.40 -0.16 -31.67
CA LEU A 15 23.89 -0.22 -30.28
C LEU A 15 22.36 -0.30 -30.24
N THR A 16 21.68 0.41 -31.13
CA THR A 16 20.21 0.35 -31.24
C THR A 16 19.75 -1.04 -31.63
N LEU A 17 20.40 -1.69 -32.60
CA LEU A 17 20.06 -3.06 -33.01
C LEU A 17 20.34 -4.08 -31.90
N VAL A 18 21.46 -3.94 -31.19
CA VAL A 18 21.80 -4.79 -30.03
C VAL A 18 20.76 -4.62 -28.92
N ALA A 19 20.40 -3.38 -28.58
CA ALA A 19 19.38 -3.09 -27.57
C ALA A 19 18.02 -3.69 -27.95
N LYS A 20 17.60 -3.56 -29.22
CA LYS A 20 16.36 -4.18 -29.72
C LYS A 20 16.39 -5.71 -29.65
N MET A 21 17.53 -6.33 -29.97
CA MET A 21 17.69 -7.78 -29.87
C MET A 21 17.56 -8.25 -28.41
N LEU A 22 18.22 -7.57 -27.47
CA LEU A 22 18.11 -7.88 -26.03
C LEU A 22 16.70 -7.64 -25.49
N GLN A 23 16.04 -6.55 -25.93
CA GLN A 23 14.65 -6.26 -25.58
C GLN A 23 13.70 -7.36 -26.07
N ASN A 24 13.89 -7.85 -27.29
CA ASN A 24 13.10 -8.96 -27.83
C ASN A 24 13.34 -10.27 -27.06
N LEU A 25 14.59 -10.53 -26.65
CA LEU A 25 14.94 -11.69 -25.83
C LEU A 25 14.26 -11.63 -24.44
N ALA A 26 14.18 -10.45 -23.82
CA ALA A 26 13.51 -10.26 -22.53
C ALA A 26 11.98 -10.34 -22.63
N ASN A 27 11.35 -9.68 -23.61
CA ASN A 27 9.90 -9.51 -23.67
C ASN A 27 9.14 -10.68 -24.32
N LYS A 28 9.83 -11.59 -25.01
CA LYS A 28 9.21 -12.73 -25.73
C LYS A 28 8.00 -12.31 -26.61
N PRO A 29 8.13 -11.29 -27.48
CA PRO A 29 6.99 -10.82 -28.25
C PRO A 29 6.47 -11.93 -29.17
N SER A 30 5.19 -12.27 -29.05
CA SER A 30 4.54 -13.30 -29.88
C SER A 30 4.34 -12.88 -31.34
N TYR A 31 4.62 -11.61 -31.69
CA TYR A 31 4.38 -11.05 -33.01
C TYR A 31 5.61 -10.29 -33.52
N ALA A 32 6.10 -10.65 -34.70
CA ALA A 32 7.22 -9.99 -35.35
C ALA A 32 6.78 -8.66 -35.99
N LYS A 33 6.72 -7.59 -35.19
CA LYS A 33 6.43 -6.23 -35.69
C LYS A 33 7.53 -5.69 -36.63
N GLU A 34 8.73 -6.28 -36.60
CA GLU A 34 9.90 -5.84 -37.35
C GLU A 34 10.43 -6.97 -38.24
N PRO A 35 10.08 -7.00 -39.55
CA PRO A 35 10.48 -8.08 -40.45
C PRO A 35 12.00 -8.28 -40.57
N TYR A 36 12.77 -7.19 -40.49
CA TYR A 36 14.23 -7.22 -40.57
C TYR A 36 14.90 -7.86 -39.34
N MET A 37 14.20 -7.97 -38.21
CA MET A 37 14.68 -8.64 -36.99
C MET A 37 14.33 -10.13 -36.95
N SER A 38 13.54 -10.64 -37.92
CA SER A 38 13.16 -12.06 -37.98
C SER A 38 14.37 -12.99 -38.13
N VAL A 39 15.44 -12.53 -38.77
CA VAL A 39 16.70 -13.27 -38.95
C VAL A 39 17.36 -13.60 -37.60
N LEU A 40 17.07 -12.83 -36.55
CA LEU A 40 17.64 -13.01 -35.21
C LEU A 40 16.79 -13.94 -34.31
N GLN A 41 15.66 -14.46 -34.82
CA GLN A 41 14.80 -15.39 -34.07
C GLN A 41 15.51 -16.66 -33.58
N PRO A 42 16.42 -17.30 -34.36
CA PRO A 42 17.17 -18.46 -33.88
C PRO A 42 18.03 -18.14 -32.65
N PHE A 43 18.66 -16.97 -32.63
CA PHE A 43 19.46 -16.52 -31.48
C PHE A 43 18.59 -16.30 -30.23
N ILE A 44 17.41 -15.70 -30.41
CA ILE A 44 16.44 -15.46 -29.33
C ILE A 44 15.98 -16.81 -28.75
N GLN A 45 15.62 -17.76 -29.60
CA GLN A 45 15.12 -19.06 -29.17
C GLN A 45 16.18 -19.85 -28.39
N GLN A 46 17.45 -19.83 -28.83
CA GLN A 46 18.56 -20.52 -28.15
C GLN A 46 18.88 -19.93 -26.78
N ASN A 47 18.74 -18.61 -26.59
CA ASN A 47 19.13 -17.92 -25.36
C ASN A 47 17.96 -17.67 -24.40
N LYS A 48 16.74 -18.07 -24.77
CA LYS A 48 15.52 -17.85 -23.98
C LYS A 48 15.60 -18.44 -22.58
N GLU A 49 16.10 -19.67 -22.45
CA GLU A 49 16.25 -20.33 -21.16
C GLU A 49 17.29 -19.64 -20.30
N ARG A 50 18.42 -19.24 -20.89
CA ARG A 50 19.48 -18.50 -20.19
C ARG A 50 18.98 -17.16 -19.66
N MET A 51 18.19 -16.43 -20.45
CA MET A 51 17.59 -15.16 -20.00
C MET A 51 16.57 -15.37 -18.88
N ASN A 52 15.74 -16.41 -18.96
CA ASN A 52 14.79 -16.72 -17.89
C ASN A 52 15.50 -17.06 -16.59
N LYS A 53 16.54 -17.91 -16.65
CA LYS A 53 17.34 -18.25 -15.48
C LYS A 53 17.96 -16.99 -14.87
N PHE A 54 18.60 -16.15 -15.69
CA PHE A 54 19.18 -14.89 -15.23
C PHE A 54 18.14 -13.97 -14.54
N LEU A 55 16.93 -13.82 -15.11
CA LEU A 55 15.88 -13.00 -14.50
C LEU A 55 15.32 -13.60 -13.21
N LEU A 56 15.25 -14.94 -13.10
CA LEU A 56 14.84 -15.61 -11.88
C LEU A 56 15.91 -15.48 -10.79
N ASP A 57 17.18 -15.71 -11.12
CA ASP A 57 18.31 -15.55 -10.21
C ASP A 57 18.39 -14.10 -9.69
N LEU A 58 18.02 -13.09 -10.50
CA LEU A 58 17.93 -11.69 -10.05
C LEU A 58 16.81 -11.42 -9.04
N CYS A 59 15.76 -12.24 -9.04
CA CYS A 59 14.66 -12.13 -8.08
C CYS A 59 14.93 -12.91 -6.79
N GLU A 60 15.93 -13.80 -6.77
CA GLU A 60 16.40 -14.51 -5.57
C GLU A 60 17.28 -13.59 -4.71
N VAL A 61 16.67 -12.51 -4.20
CA VAL A 61 17.28 -11.59 -3.24
C VAL A 61 16.79 -11.95 -1.84
N GLN A 62 17.67 -11.82 -0.85
CA GLN A 62 17.32 -12.07 0.54
C GLN A 62 16.31 -11.05 1.08
N ASP A 63 15.62 -11.42 2.15
CA ASP A 63 14.64 -10.54 2.77
C ASP A 63 15.32 -9.25 3.25
N PHE A 64 14.65 -8.14 3.00
CA PHE A 64 15.10 -6.80 3.35
C PHE A 64 15.39 -6.68 4.85
N TYR A 65 14.55 -7.29 5.69
CA TYR A 65 14.70 -7.22 7.15
C TYR A 65 15.93 -7.96 7.67
N GLU A 66 16.34 -9.07 7.04
CA GLU A 66 17.56 -9.79 7.43
C GLU A 66 18.84 -8.98 7.16
N THR A 67 18.79 -8.08 6.17
CA THR A 67 19.89 -7.18 5.82
C THR A 67 19.82 -5.89 6.66
N LEU A 68 18.61 -5.34 6.84
CA LEU A 68 18.34 -4.12 7.59
C LEU A 68 18.64 -4.26 9.09
N GLU A 69 18.39 -5.41 9.72
CA GLU A 69 18.73 -5.60 11.13
C GLU A 69 20.23 -5.38 11.36
N MET A 70 21.09 -5.94 10.50
CA MET A 70 22.54 -5.77 10.60
C MET A 70 22.95 -4.32 10.32
N ASP A 71 22.33 -3.67 9.34
CA ASP A 71 22.59 -2.26 9.02
C ASP A 71 22.06 -1.28 10.08
N ASN A 72 20.97 -1.60 10.78
CA ASN A 72 20.46 -0.81 11.91
C ASN A 72 21.42 -0.87 13.10
N TYR A 73 21.96 -2.04 13.44
CA TYR A 73 22.99 -2.14 14.49
C TYR A 73 24.30 -1.42 14.11
N VAL A 74 24.68 -1.45 12.82
CA VAL A 74 25.85 -0.70 12.32
C VAL A 74 25.58 0.81 12.26
N ALA A 75 24.37 1.23 11.91
CA ALA A 75 23.96 2.63 11.92
C ALA A 75 23.90 3.19 13.34
N LEU A 76 23.43 2.40 14.31
CA LEU A 76 23.42 2.73 15.75
C LEU A 76 24.84 2.80 16.36
N SER A 77 25.84 2.16 15.75
CA SER A 77 27.23 2.16 16.24
C SER A 77 28.17 3.13 15.50
N LYS A 78 27.75 3.69 14.36
CA LYS A 78 28.52 4.71 13.64
C LYS A 78 28.30 6.06 14.28
N LYS A 79 29.32 6.52 15.00
CA LYS A 79 29.35 7.78 15.76
C LYS A 79 29.11 9.06 14.94
N ASP A 80 29.20 9.03 13.61
CA ASP A 80 29.08 10.23 12.78
C ASP A 80 28.36 9.94 11.43
N LEU A 81 27.04 10.11 11.38
CA LEU A 81 26.28 10.06 10.12
C LEU A 81 26.41 11.40 9.40
N GLU A 82 27.31 11.50 8.43
CA GLU A 82 27.42 12.68 7.56
C GLU A 82 26.83 12.43 6.17
N LEU A 83 26.00 13.37 5.70
CA LEU A 83 25.45 13.36 4.35
C LEU A 83 26.11 14.46 3.50
N PRO A 84 26.92 14.11 2.48
CA PRO A 84 27.38 15.11 1.51
C PRO A 84 26.21 15.54 0.63
N ILE A 85 25.78 16.79 0.77
CA ILE A 85 24.62 17.34 0.06
C ILE A 85 24.82 18.82 -0.30
N SER A 86 24.27 19.27 -1.42
CA SER A 86 24.30 20.69 -1.79
C SER A 86 23.15 21.49 -1.18
N LEU A 87 23.36 22.79 -0.98
CA LEU A 87 22.32 23.68 -0.44
C LEU A 87 21.03 23.65 -1.27
N ASN A 88 21.15 23.62 -2.60
CA ASN A 88 19.97 23.55 -3.47
C ASN A 88 19.22 22.23 -3.38
N GLU A 89 19.91 21.11 -3.12
CA GLU A 89 19.24 19.83 -2.87
C GLU A 89 18.47 19.87 -1.56
N VAL A 90 19.06 20.43 -0.49
CA VAL A 90 18.36 20.66 0.79
C VAL A 90 17.12 21.53 0.60
N TYR A 91 17.25 22.67 -0.09
CA TYR A 91 16.12 23.59 -0.32
C TYR A 91 15.06 22.98 -1.23
N ALA A 92 15.45 22.22 -2.26
CA ALA A 92 14.51 21.51 -3.11
C ALA A 92 13.72 20.44 -2.34
N MET A 93 14.40 19.67 -1.48
CA MET A 93 13.73 18.70 -0.61
C MET A 93 12.76 19.41 0.35
N HIS A 94 13.18 20.50 0.99
CA HIS A 94 12.32 21.26 1.89
C HIS A 94 11.08 21.80 1.16
N ALA A 95 11.24 22.39 -0.03
CA ALA A 95 10.12 22.91 -0.83
C ALA A 95 9.13 21.81 -1.25
N LEU A 96 9.62 20.60 -1.55
CA LEU A 96 8.75 19.46 -1.86
C LEU A 96 7.98 18.97 -0.63
N LEU A 97 8.65 18.91 0.52
CA LEU A 97 8.01 18.52 1.79
C LEU A 97 6.93 19.53 2.19
N GLU A 98 7.22 20.84 2.09
CA GLU A 98 6.24 21.91 2.35
C GLU A 98 5.02 21.78 1.44
N LYS A 99 5.24 21.60 0.13
CA LYS A 99 4.16 21.47 -0.86
C LYS A 99 3.23 20.28 -0.57
N HIS A 100 3.78 19.15 -0.13
CA HIS A 100 3.03 17.91 0.11
C HIS A 100 2.78 17.64 1.60
N THR A 101 2.97 18.63 2.49
CA THR A 101 2.82 18.45 3.94
C THR A 101 1.42 17.95 4.30
N GLN A 102 0.38 18.49 3.65
CA GLN A 102 -1.01 18.10 3.92
C GLN A 102 -1.26 16.62 3.60
N GLU A 103 -0.69 16.08 2.52
CA GLU A 103 -0.86 14.67 2.13
C GLU A 103 -0.04 13.72 3.01
N LEU A 104 1.17 14.14 3.41
CA LEU A 104 2.09 13.34 4.20
C LEU A 104 1.70 13.26 5.69
N VAL A 105 1.07 14.30 6.22
CA VAL A 105 0.78 14.45 7.66
C VAL A 105 -0.71 14.26 7.99
N ALA A 106 -1.60 14.20 7.01
CA ALA A 106 -3.05 14.10 7.23
C ALA A 106 -3.53 12.91 8.08
N ARG A 107 -2.73 11.85 8.21
CA ARG A 107 -3.14 10.63 8.92
C ARG A 107 -2.68 10.55 10.37
N ASP A 108 -1.75 11.42 10.79
CA ASP A 108 -1.12 11.29 12.10
C ASP A 108 -0.78 12.68 12.67
N GLU A 109 -1.66 13.19 13.53
CA GLU A 109 -1.55 14.56 14.08
C GLU A 109 -0.29 14.77 14.92
N GLY A 110 0.31 13.70 15.43
CA GLY A 110 1.55 13.67 16.21
C GLY A 110 2.80 13.29 15.41
N SER A 111 2.74 13.27 14.07
CA SER A 111 3.90 12.91 13.25
C SER A 111 5.11 13.79 13.54
N HIS A 112 6.23 13.17 13.88
CA HIS A 112 7.56 13.78 14.04
C HIS A 112 7.89 14.77 12.91
N LEU A 113 7.60 14.40 11.66
CA LEU A 113 7.85 15.24 10.49
C LEU A 113 7.10 16.59 10.55
N LYS A 114 5.87 16.61 11.07
CA LYS A 114 5.08 17.83 11.23
C LYS A 114 5.76 18.84 12.15
N ILE A 115 6.30 18.35 13.27
CA ILE A 115 6.99 19.16 14.26
C ILE A 115 8.25 19.78 13.65
N LEU A 116 9.04 18.99 12.89
CA LEU A 116 10.23 19.52 12.22
C LEU A 116 9.89 20.54 11.14
N LEU A 117 8.86 20.30 10.33
CA LEU A 117 8.46 21.26 9.29
C LEU A 117 7.92 22.55 9.90
N GLN A 118 7.23 22.47 11.03
CA GLN A 118 6.80 23.65 11.78
C GLN A 118 8.00 24.45 12.33
N ASP A 119 9.03 23.76 12.84
CA ASP A 119 10.25 24.39 13.35
C ASP A 119 11.12 24.99 12.21
N LEU A 120 11.16 24.35 11.04
CA LEU A 120 11.95 24.77 9.88
C LEU A 120 11.38 26.03 9.18
N GLY A 121 10.06 26.21 9.24
CA GLY A 121 9.39 27.33 8.58
C GLY A 121 9.33 27.19 7.05
N PRO A 122 9.18 28.30 6.29
CA PRO A 122 9.01 28.25 4.84
C PRO A 122 10.31 27.91 4.11
N ALA A 123 10.21 27.17 3.00
CA ALA A 123 11.37 26.74 2.24
C ALA A 123 12.11 27.92 1.56
N PRO A 124 13.45 28.02 1.70
CA PRO A 124 14.25 29.02 1.00
C PRO A 124 14.22 28.84 -0.52
N ALA A 125 14.39 29.94 -1.26
CA ALA A 125 14.54 29.90 -2.71
C ALA A 125 15.89 29.27 -3.12
N GLN A 126 15.92 28.62 -4.28
CA GLN A 126 17.15 28.04 -4.81
C GLN A 126 18.20 29.11 -5.11
N LEU A 127 19.44 28.81 -4.76
CA LEU A 127 20.58 29.69 -4.96
C LEU A 127 21.13 29.58 -6.39
N PRO A 128 21.71 30.67 -6.93
CA PRO A 128 22.47 30.62 -8.17
C PRO A 128 23.60 29.59 -8.11
N ARG A 129 23.98 29.02 -9.25
CA ARG A 129 25.03 27.97 -9.34
C ARG A 129 26.36 28.33 -8.66
N LYS A 130 26.69 29.63 -8.59
CA LYS A 130 27.91 30.14 -7.94
C LYS A 130 27.87 30.03 -6.41
N GLU A 131 26.68 30.00 -5.83
CA GLU A 131 26.43 29.98 -4.38
C GLU A 131 25.98 28.61 -3.88
N ASN A 132 25.64 27.69 -4.79
CA ASN A 132 25.29 26.30 -4.47
C ASN A 132 26.52 25.49 -4.06
N ARG A 133 26.90 25.59 -2.78
CA ARG A 133 28.01 24.83 -2.20
C ARG A 133 27.54 23.45 -1.75
N ALA A 134 28.43 22.47 -1.88
CA ALA A 134 28.29 21.18 -1.22
C ALA A 134 28.73 21.32 0.24
N ILE A 135 27.93 20.80 1.15
CA ILE A 135 28.20 20.73 2.58
C ILE A 135 28.15 19.27 3.02
N ASN A 136 28.93 18.92 4.04
CA ASN A 136 28.72 17.69 4.78
C ASN A 136 27.75 18.01 5.90
N LEU A 137 26.53 17.48 5.81
CA LEU A 137 25.49 17.70 6.78
C LEU A 137 25.55 16.58 7.83
N PRO A 138 25.93 16.88 9.08
CA PRO A 138 25.81 15.90 10.16
C PRO A 138 24.33 15.65 10.43
N LEU A 139 23.95 14.38 10.45
CA LEU A 139 22.60 13.91 10.69
C LEU A 139 22.47 13.42 12.13
N TYR A 140 21.46 13.93 12.83
CA TYR A 140 21.06 13.43 14.14
C TYR A 140 19.54 13.43 14.21
N SER A 141 18.99 12.51 14.99
CA SER A 141 17.55 12.46 15.24
C SER A 141 17.21 13.30 16.47
N LYS A 142 16.13 14.07 16.41
CA LYS A 142 15.66 14.92 17.53
C LYS A 142 14.91 14.11 18.59
N TRP A 143 14.38 12.94 18.24
CA TRP A 143 13.52 12.12 19.11
C TRP A 143 14.09 10.75 19.44
N GLU A 144 15.03 10.26 18.65
CA GLU A 144 15.95 9.29 19.21
C GLU A 144 16.86 10.11 20.11
N THR A 145 16.85 9.82 21.41
CA THR A 145 17.93 10.24 22.28
C THR A 145 19.20 9.85 21.55
N ALA A 146 20.00 10.83 21.13
CA ALA A 146 21.31 10.53 20.54
C ALA A 146 21.96 9.53 21.48
N LEU A 147 22.48 8.42 20.95
CA LEU A 147 23.11 7.41 21.80
C LEU A 147 24.17 8.08 22.68
N ASP A 148 24.75 9.22 22.30
CA ASP A 148 25.59 10.02 23.20
C ASP A 148 24.97 10.29 24.59
N ASP A 149 23.67 10.57 24.72
CA ASP A 149 23.05 10.80 26.04
C ASP A 149 22.69 9.51 26.77
N LEU A 150 22.56 8.36 26.08
CA LEU A 150 22.33 7.06 26.73
C LEU A 150 23.63 6.30 27.03
N THR A 151 24.66 6.48 26.20
CA THR A 151 26.01 5.86 26.28
C THR A 151 26.94 6.71 27.17
N ALA A 152 26.63 8.00 27.38
CA ALA A 152 27.28 8.82 28.41
C ALA A 152 26.48 8.88 29.73
N ALA A 153 25.15 8.65 29.73
CA ALA A 153 24.38 8.54 30.98
C ALA A 153 24.34 7.12 31.55
N LEU A 154 24.58 6.09 30.74
CA LEU A 154 24.88 4.72 31.14
C LEU A 154 26.23 4.43 30.51
N ASP A 155 27.29 4.21 31.30
CA ASP A 155 28.67 3.93 30.87
C ASP A 155 28.79 2.67 29.97
N ILE A 156 28.15 2.65 28.80
CA ILE A 156 28.10 1.48 27.91
C ILE A 156 29.39 1.46 27.10
N THR A 157 30.26 0.52 27.43
CA THR A 157 31.60 0.44 26.85
C THR A 157 31.58 -0.23 25.47
N GLN A 158 32.68 -0.09 24.72
CA GLN A 158 32.82 -0.78 23.43
C GLN A 158 32.69 -2.30 23.58
N GLU A 159 33.13 -2.84 24.72
CA GLU A 159 32.97 -4.25 25.05
C GLU A 159 31.49 -4.67 25.17
N GLU A 160 30.62 -3.80 25.71
CA GLU A 160 29.19 -4.07 25.83
C GLU A 160 28.49 -4.08 24.46
N VAL A 161 28.93 -3.25 23.51
CA VAL A 161 28.42 -3.28 22.13
C VAL A 161 28.71 -4.63 21.46
N TYR A 162 29.93 -5.15 21.59
CA TYR A 162 30.27 -6.47 21.07
C TYR A 162 29.48 -7.59 21.75
N LEU A 163 29.18 -7.46 23.05
CA LEU A 163 28.36 -8.42 23.80
C LEU A 163 26.93 -8.43 23.28
N MET A 164 26.35 -7.26 23.00
CA MET A 164 25.03 -7.12 22.40
C MET A 164 24.98 -7.70 20.98
N GLU A 165 26.00 -7.45 20.16
CA GLU A 165 26.12 -8.02 18.79
C GLU A 165 26.22 -9.56 18.83
N ALA A 166 27.02 -10.10 19.76
CA ALA A 166 27.15 -11.54 19.94
C ALA A 166 25.82 -12.15 20.37
N LYS A 167 25.16 -11.56 21.38
CA LYS A 167 23.86 -12.02 21.88
C LYS A 167 22.81 -12.05 20.77
N SER A 168 22.66 -10.96 20.01
CA SER A 168 21.66 -10.90 18.95
C SER A 168 21.94 -11.92 17.84
N THR A 169 23.20 -12.06 17.43
CA THR A 169 23.60 -13.03 16.39
C THR A 169 23.32 -14.47 16.82
N PHE A 170 23.61 -14.84 18.08
CA PHE A 170 23.29 -16.17 18.62
C PHE A 170 21.78 -16.42 18.72
N VAL A 171 21.00 -15.43 19.14
CA VAL A 171 19.52 -15.52 19.17
C VAL A 171 18.97 -15.75 17.76
N MET A 172 19.47 -15.04 16.75
CA MET A 172 19.05 -15.25 15.35
C MET A 172 19.36 -16.66 14.86
N ILE A 173 20.59 -17.15 15.08
CA ILE A 173 21.00 -18.50 14.68
C ILE A 173 20.11 -19.55 15.35
N LEU A 174 19.85 -19.41 16.65
CA LEU A 174 19.03 -20.38 17.39
C LEU A 174 17.56 -20.37 16.96
N ARG A 175 17.05 -19.23 16.49
CA ARG A 175 15.69 -19.10 15.94
C ARG A 175 15.54 -19.68 14.53
N SER A 176 16.60 -19.66 13.72
CA SER A 176 16.59 -20.25 12.37
C SER A 176 16.91 -21.74 12.36
N LEU A 177 17.50 -22.28 13.43
CA LEU A 177 17.71 -23.72 13.60
C LEU A 177 16.38 -24.44 13.88
N PRO A 178 16.18 -25.66 13.36
CA PRO A 178 15.00 -26.45 13.66
C PRO A 178 14.95 -26.79 15.16
N ALA A 179 13.74 -26.77 15.75
CA ALA A 179 13.52 -26.93 17.20
C ALA A 179 14.10 -28.24 17.79
N ASN A 180 14.34 -29.26 16.97
CA ASN A 180 14.92 -30.55 17.37
C ASN A 180 16.44 -30.64 17.18
N ALA A 181 17.11 -29.56 16.77
CA ALA A 181 18.56 -29.54 16.60
C ALA A 181 19.24 -29.87 17.93
N VAL A 182 20.16 -30.84 17.90
CA VAL A 182 20.96 -31.25 19.08
C VAL A 182 21.72 -30.06 19.68
N VAL A 183 22.05 -29.10 18.83
CA VAL A 183 22.83 -27.90 19.15
C VAL A 183 22.00 -26.82 19.86
N ALA A 184 20.67 -26.88 19.76
CA ALA A 184 19.73 -26.00 20.47
C ALA A 184 19.30 -26.57 21.85
N ARG A 185 19.82 -27.74 22.25
CA ARG A 185 19.51 -28.35 23.56
C ARG A 185 20.28 -27.64 24.67
N ARG A 186 19.62 -27.47 25.82
CA ARG A 186 20.21 -26.87 27.01
C ARG A 186 21.08 -27.88 27.78
N PRO A 187 22.19 -27.46 28.40
CA PRO A 187 22.76 -26.11 28.36
C PRO A 187 23.34 -25.76 26.97
N LEU A 188 23.09 -24.54 26.51
CA LEU A 188 23.55 -24.11 25.18
C LEU A 188 25.08 -24.12 25.09
N ARG A 189 25.58 -24.55 23.93
CA ARG A 189 27.00 -24.63 23.60
C ARG A 189 27.30 -23.67 22.45
N LEU A 190 27.61 -22.41 22.77
CA LEU A 190 27.74 -21.33 21.78
C LEU A 190 28.81 -21.62 20.71
N ASP A 191 29.88 -22.32 21.10
CA ASP A 191 30.90 -22.86 20.20
C ASP A 191 30.31 -23.76 19.11
N ARG A 192 29.50 -24.75 19.52
CA ARG A 192 28.84 -25.68 18.61
C ARG A 192 27.72 -25.05 17.82
N VAL A 193 27.02 -24.07 18.39
CA VAL A 193 25.97 -23.28 17.70
C VAL A 193 26.57 -22.51 16.53
N ALA A 194 27.68 -21.81 16.76
CA ALA A 194 28.38 -21.06 15.73
C ALA A 194 28.97 -22.00 14.65
N GLU A 195 29.57 -23.13 15.05
CA GLU A 195 30.11 -24.13 14.11
C GLU A 195 29.01 -24.79 13.26
N ALA A 196 27.87 -25.13 13.87
CA ALA A 196 26.73 -25.69 13.14
C ALA A 196 26.16 -24.69 12.13
N ALA A 197 26.07 -23.41 12.50
CA ALA A 197 25.66 -22.35 11.59
C ALA A 197 26.66 -22.18 10.44
N ALA A 198 27.97 -22.19 10.73
CA ALA A 198 29.06 -22.06 9.76
C ALA A 198 29.16 -23.25 8.79
N THR A 199 28.64 -24.42 9.16
CA THR A 199 28.67 -25.65 8.35
C THR A 199 27.33 -25.99 7.69
N THR A 200 26.32 -25.13 7.85
CA THR A 200 24.99 -25.33 7.26
C THR A 200 25.07 -25.26 5.74
N LYS A 201 24.71 -26.37 5.07
CA LYS A 201 24.66 -26.45 3.61
C LYS A 201 23.39 -25.75 3.11
N ASN A 202 23.49 -25.03 1.99
CA ASN A 202 22.43 -24.26 1.32
C ASN A 202 22.02 -22.90 1.94
N ASP A 203 22.67 -22.43 3.02
CA ASP A 203 22.37 -21.11 3.58
C ASP A 203 23.65 -20.27 3.78
N SER A 204 23.94 -19.41 2.80
CA SER A 204 25.12 -18.54 2.82
C SER A 204 25.05 -17.45 3.91
N VAL A 205 23.85 -17.11 4.38
CA VAL A 205 23.64 -16.10 5.42
C VAL A 205 23.90 -16.72 6.78
N MET A 206 23.36 -17.91 7.02
CA MET A 206 23.64 -18.70 8.23
C MET A 206 25.15 -18.98 8.37
N VAL A 207 25.82 -19.30 7.26
CA VAL A 207 27.28 -19.52 7.25
C VAL A 207 28.04 -18.25 7.66
N ARG A 208 27.69 -17.09 7.10
CA ARG A 208 28.30 -15.80 7.48
C ARG A 208 28.04 -15.46 8.94
N LYS A 209 26.81 -15.66 9.44
CA LYS A 209 26.46 -15.43 10.84
C LYS A 209 27.22 -16.38 11.77
N GLY A 210 27.41 -17.64 11.39
CA GLY A 210 28.23 -18.60 12.13
C GLY A 210 29.69 -18.19 12.22
N ILE A 211 30.29 -17.77 11.10
CA ILE A 211 31.68 -17.26 11.07
C ILE A 211 31.81 -16.00 11.94
N ARG A 212 30.91 -15.03 11.78
CA ARG A 212 30.89 -13.80 12.59
C ARG A 212 30.72 -14.09 14.08
N SER A 213 29.87 -15.05 14.44
CA SER A 213 29.69 -15.46 15.84
C SER A 213 30.97 -16.04 16.44
N MET A 214 31.74 -16.83 15.67
CA MET A 214 33.05 -17.33 16.13
C MET A 214 34.06 -16.19 16.33
N GLU A 215 34.09 -15.21 15.42
CA GLU A 215 34.93 -14.01 15.58
C GLU A 215 34.56 -13.21 16.82
N LEU A 216 33.27 -12.97 17.05
CA LEU A 216 32.77 -12.24 18.21
C LEU A 216 33.10 -12.97 19.52
N LEU A 217 32.96 -14.30 19.57
CA LEU A 217 33.39 -15.08 20.74
C LEU A 217 34.89 -14.95 21.01
N SER A 218 35.73 -14.90 19.97
CA SER A 218 37.18 -14.69 20.13
C SER A 218 37.47 -13.29 20.65
N GLN A 219 36.87 -12.26 20.04
CA GLN A 219 37.10 -10.86 20.41
C GLN A 219 36.66 -10.56 21.85
N LEU A 220 35.47 -11.05 22.24
CA LEU A 220 34.97 -10.88 23.60
C LEU A 220 35.79 -11.64 24.65
N ASN A 221 36.35 -12.80 24.27
CA ASN A 221 37.26 -13.55 25.14
C ASN A 221 38.61 -12.84 25.29
N ASP A 222 39.15 -12.27 24.21
CA ASP A 222 40.39 -11.49 24.25
C ASP A 222 40.24 -10.19 25.04
N MET A 223 39.04 -9.59 25.03
CA MET A 223 38.65 -8.44 25.86
C MET A 223 38.36 -8.81 27.33
N GLY A 224 38.27 -10.10 27.67
CA GLY A 224 38.01 -10.59 29.03
C GLY A 224 36.56 -10.47 29.51
N MET A 225 35.60 -10.22 28.61
CA MET A 225 34.17 -10.12 28.95
C MET A 225 33.49 -11.48 29.09
N ILE A 226 34.00 -12.49 28.37
CA ILE A 226 33.51 -13.87 28.40
C ILE A 226 34.71 -14.80 28.55
N ASP A 227 34.52 -15.94 29.21
CA ASP A 227 35.58 -16.91 29.38
C ASP A 227 35.28 -18.20 28.60
N LYS A 228 36.22 -18.61 27.76
CA LYS A 228 36.12 -19.92 27.09
C LYS A 228 36.15 -21.09 28.08
N ALA A 229 36.81 -20.94 29.23
CA ALA A 229 36.94 -21.98 30.25
C ALA A 229 35.60 -22.32 30.92
N ASP A 230 34.70 -21.34 31.06
CA ASP A 230 33.35 -21.56 31.60
C ASP A 230 32.31 -21.91 30.52
N ASN A 231 32.74 -22.03 29.26
CA ASN A 231 31.91 -22.19 28.07
C ASN A 231 31.00 -20.98 27.79
N TYR A 232 31.52 -19.77 28.01
CA TYR A 232 30.85 -18.49 27.77
C TYR A 232 29.56 -18.33 28.58
N ALA A 233 29.60 -18.68 29.87
CA ALA A 233 28.42 -18.78 30.73
C ALA A 233 27.59 -17.48 30.77
N SER A 234 28.23 -16.32 30.93
CA SER A 234 27.55 -15.01 30.97
C SER A 234 26.73 -14.74 29.71
N LEU A 235 27.34 -14.88 28.53
CA LEU A 235 26.67 -14.67 27.25
C LEU A 235 25.60 -15.73 26.99
N ARG A 236 25.86 -16.99 27.37
CA ARG A 236 24.91 -18.09 27.24
C ARG A 236 23.63 -17.81 28.03
N ASP A 237 23.77 -17.38 29.28
CA ASP A 237 22.64 -17.16 30.16
C ASP A 237 21.79 -15.97 29.68
N GLU A 238 22.42 -14.91 29.16
CA GLU A 238 21.69 -13.80 28.52
C GLU A 238 20.94 -14.24 27.25
N VAL A 239 21.58 -15.06 26.39
CA VAL A 239 20.92 -15.62 25.18
C VAL A 239 19.74 -16.50 25.57
N GLU A 240 19.86 -17.32 26.62
CA GLU A 240 18.76 -18.16 27.11
C GLU A 240 17.61 -17.33 27.69
N GLN A 241 17.90 -16.25 28.42
CA GLN A 241 16.90 -15.32 28.95
C GLN A 241 16.13 -14.64 27.81
N GLU A 242 16.84 -14.14 26.79
CA GLU A 242 16.22 -13.50 25.63
C GLU A 242 15.31 -14.48 24.87
N LEU A 243 15.74 -15.72 24.67
CA LEU A 243 14.92 -16.76 24.05
C LEU A 243 13.66 -17.10 24.87
N ASN A 244 13.76 -17.14 26.20
CA ASN A 244 12.59 -17.33 27.07
C ASN A 244 11.63 -16.13 26.98
N HIS A 245 12.16 -14.91 26.94
CA HIS A 245 11.36 -13.70 26.80
C HIS A 245 10.58 -13.70 25.49
N LEU A 246 11.26 -13.97 24.37
CA LEU A 246 10.65 -14.08 23.04
C LEU A 246 9.61 -15.20 22.96
N GLY A 247 9.86 -16.35 23.62
CA GLY A 247 8.87 -17.42 23.76
C GLY A 247 7.59 -16.94 24.47
N SER A 248 7.73 -16.25 25.60
CA SER A 248 6.60 -15.70 26.35
C SER A 248 5.81 -14.63 25.56
N LEU A 249 6.51 -13.86 24.71
CA LEU A 249 5.89 -12.86 23.85
C LEU A 249 5.08 -13.52 22.74
N LYS A 250 5.63 -14.57 22.10
CA LYS A 250 4.91 -15.37 21.11
C LYS A 250 3.61 -15.92 21.69
N ASP A 251 3.64 -16.49 22.88
CA ASP A 251 2.44 -17.06 23.52
C ASP A 251 1.38 -16.00 23.82
N ARG A 252 1.81 -14.80 24.26
CA ARG A 252 0.91 -13.65 24.45
C ARG A 252 0.28 -13.20 23.13
N VAL A 253 1.07 -13.03 22.07
CA VAL A 253 0.58 -12.62 20.74
C VAL A 253 -0.36 -13.67 20.16
N MET A 254 -0.06 -14.96 20.32
CA MET A 254 -0.96 -16.04 19.90
C MET A 254 -2.29 -16.00 20.64
N THR A 255 -2.26 -15.75 21.96
CA THR A 255 -3.47 -15.61 22.78
C THR A 255 -4.28 -14.37 22.36
N GLU A 256 -3.62 -13.26 22.08
CA GLU A 256 -4.27 -12.03 21.61
C GLU A 256 -4.89 -12.22 20.22
N SER A 257 -4.18 -12.88 19.31
CA SER A 257 -4.68 -13.23 17.97
C SER A 257 -5.97 -14.05 18.06
N GLN A 258 -6.01 -15.06 18.94
CA GLN A 258 -7.23 -15.85 19.18
C GLN A 258 -8.39 -14.99 19.69
N LYS A 259 -8.15 -14.07 20.63
CA LYS A 259 -9.18 -13.15 21.12
C LYS A 259 -9.68 -12.21 20.01
N LEU A 260 -8.80 -11.73 19.15
CA LEU A 260 -9.16 -10.91 17.99
C LEU A 260 -10.02 -11.69 16.99
N GLU A 261 -9.73 -12.96 16.77
CA GLU A 261 -10.54 -13.85 15.94
C GLU A 261 -11.97 -14.00 16.51
N GLU A 262 -12.09 -14.18 17.84
CA GLU A 262 -13.38 -14.25 18.54
C GLU A 262 -14.18 -12.94 18.42
N VAL A 263 -13.51 -11.79 18.61
CA VAL A 263 -14.11 -10.46 18.45
C VAL A 263 -14.58 -10.26 17.01
N TYR A 264 -13.75 -10.64 16.03
CA TYR A 264 -14.09 -10.56 14.62
C TYR A 264 -15.32 -11.41 14.28
N GLN A 265 -15.39 -12.63 14.81
CA GLN A 265 -16.56 -13.50 14.64
C GLN A 265 -17.82 -12.87 15.27
N THR A 266 -17.69 -12.30 16.48
CA THR A 266 -18.80 -11.61 17.16
C THR A 266 -19.32 -10.42 16.33
N ILE A 267 -18.42 -9.63 15.73
CA ILE A 267 -18.78 -8.51 14.85
C ILE A 267 -19.49 -9.01 13.58
N ARG A 268 -19.01 -10.11 12.99
CA ARG A 268 -19.65 -10.76 11.84
C ARG A 268 -21.07 -11.21 12.16
N ASP A 269 -21.26 -11.87 13.30
CA ASP A 269 -22.58 -12.33 13.75
C ASP A 269 -23.51 -11.15 14.04
N HIS A 270 -22.99 -10.08 14.66
CA HIS A 270 -23.76 -8.86 14.89
C HIS A 270 -24.14 -8.15 13.58
N ASN A 271 -23.24 -8.11 12.60
CA ASN A 271 -23.54 -7.57 11.28
C ASN A 271 -24.65 -8.38 10.59
N ALA A 272 -24.58 -9.71 10.63
CA ALA A 272 -25.63 -10.58 10.10
C ALA A 272 -26.98 -10.34 10.80
N TYR A 273 -26.96 -10.14 12.12
CA TYR A 273 -28.16 -9.79 12.89
C TYR A 273 -28.75 -8.44 12.45
N LEU A 274 -27.93 -7.39 12.31
CA LEU A 274 -28.39 -6.07 11.86
C LEU A 274 -28.94 -6.10 10.43
N VAL A 275 -28.33 -6.88 9.53
CA VAL A 275 -28.85 -7.11 8.18
C VAL A 275 -30.22 -7.80 8.25
N GLY A 276 -30.37 -8.80 9.11
CA GLY A 276 -31.66 -9.44 9.38
C GLY A 276 -32.71 -8.47 9.94
N GLN A 277 -32.33 -7.58 10.87
CA GLN A 277 -33.23 -6.53 11.36
C GLN A 277 -33.66 -5.58 10.24
N LEU A 278 -32.74 -5.14 9.39
CA LEU A 278 -33.07 -4.30 8.23
C LEU A 278 -34.07 -5.00 7.29
N GLU A 279 -33.92 -6.30 7.05
CA GLU A 279 -34.89 -7.11 6.30
C GLU A 279 -36.27 -7.06 6.96
N THR A 280 -36.34 -7.29 8.27
CA THR A 280 -37.62 -7.27 9.01
C THR A 280 -38.27 -5.88 9.00
N TYR A 281 -37.50 -4.80 9.13
CA TYR A 281 -38.03 -3.44 9.02
C TYR A 281 -38.51 -3.13 7.60
N LYS A 282 -37.80 -3.59 6.57
CA LYS A 282 -38.26 -3.48 5.18
C LYS A 282 -39.59 -4.20 4.98
N SER A 283 -39.72 -5.43 5.49
CA SER A 283 -40.98 -6.18 5.42
C SER A 283 -42.11 -5.50 6.20
N TYR A 284 -41.82 -4.97 7.39
CA TYR A 284 -42.80 -4.25 8.19
C TYR A 284 -43.27 -2.96 7.50
N LEU A 285 -42.35 -2.14 7.00
CA LEU A 285 -42.67 -0.94 6.22
C LEU A 285 -43.44 -1.29 4.95
N HIS A 286 -43.10 -2.38 4.26
CA HIS A 286 -43.84 -2.85 3.10
C HIS A 286 -45.29 -3.21 3.46
N ASN A 287 -45.49 -3.95 4.56
CA ASN A 287 -46.82 -4.34 5.04
C ASN A 287 -47.66 -3.14 5.50
N VAL A 288 -47.06 -2.20 6.25
CA VAL A 288 -47.74 -0.98 6.71
C VAL A 288 -48.06 -0.05 5.54
N ARG A 289 -47.17 0.05 4.54
CA ARG A 289 -47.43 0.80 3.31
C ARG A 289 -48.54 0.16 2.48
N GLY A 290 -48.60 -1.17 2.45
CA GLY A 290 -49.70 -1.94 1.85
C GLY A 290 -51.05 -1.80 2.57
N GLN A 291 -51.06 -1.48 3.88
CA GLN A 291 -52.28 -1.24 4.65
C GLN A 291 -52.73 0.24 4.65
N SER A 292 -51.79 1.18 4.51
CA SER A 292 -52.08 2.63 4.40
C SER A 292 -52.51 3.04 2.99
N GLU A 293 -52.13 2.28 1.96
CA GLU A 293 -52.86 2.25 0.69
C GLU A 293 -54.17 1.48 0.90
N GLY A 294 -55.23 2.20 1.29
CA GLY A 294 -56.55 1.66 1.60
C GLY A 294 -57.04 0.58 0.62
N THR A 295 -57.88 -0.31 1.16
CA THR A 295 -58.56 -1.49 0.58
C THR A 295 -59.43 -1.24 -0.66
N THR A 296 -59.05 -0.31 -1.54
CA THR A 296 -59.71 -0.01 -2.80
C THR A 296 -58.71 0.26 -3.91
N LYS A 297 -57.97 -0.75 -4.36
CA LYS A 297 -57.50 -0.78 -5.74
C LYS A 297 -57.82 -2.13 -6.35
N ARG A 298 -58.89 -2.11 -7.17
CA ARG A 298 -59.13 -3.10 -8.22
C ARG A 298 -57.79 -3.40 -8.90
N VAL A 299 -57.54 -4.67 -9.15
CA VAL A 299 -56.48 -5.19 -10.01
C VAL A 299 -56.68 -4.61 -11.42
N GLN A 300 -56.27 -3.37 -11.64
CA GLN A 300 -56.04 -2.80 -12.95
C GLN A 300 -54.57 -3.01 -13.24
N SER A 301 -54.29 -3.67 -14.37
CA SER A 301 -52.95 -3.95 -14.85
C SER A 301 -52.03 -2.75 -14.64
N GLN A 302 -50.96 -2.99 -13.88
CA GLN A 302 -49.94 -2.02 -13.53
C GLN A 302 -49.20 -1.64 -14.81
N LYS A 303 -49.71 -0.63 -15.52
CA LYS A 303 -49.16 -0.20 -16.80
C LYS A 303 -47.88 0.61 -16.54
N VAL A 304 -46.73 -0.04 -16.74
CA VAL A 304 -45.41 0.59 -16.74
C VAL A 304 -45.41 1.77 -17.72
N LEU A 305 -44.94 2.93 -17.26
CA LEU A 305 -44.80 4.14 -18.08
C LEU A 305 -43.34 4.27 -18.52
N GLY A 306 -43.09 4.53 -19.80
CA GLY A 306 -41.75 4.58 -20.39
C GLY A 306 -41.35 3.28 -21.11
N PRO A 307 -40.06 3.10 -21.46
CA PRO A 307 -38.94 4.01 -21.20
C PRO A 307 -39.00 5.28 -22.06
N TYR A 308 -38.84 6.45 -21.44
CA TYR A 308 -38.62 7.71 -22.14
C TYR A 308 -37.14 8.01 -22.22
N LYS A 309 -36.67 8.28 -23.43
CA LYS A 309 -35.26 8.56 -23.72
C LYS A 309 -34.98 10.06 -23.71
N PHE A 310 -33.96 10.47 -22.94
CA PHE A 310 -33.49 11.84 -22.83
C PHE A 310 -32.00 11.91 -23.14
N THR A 311 -31.57 12.83 -23.99
CA THR A 311 -30.14 13.02 -24.26
C THR A 311 -29.50 13.79 -23.11
N HIS A 312 -28.19 13.61 -22.91
CA HIS A 312 -27.43 14.37 -21.92
C HIS A 312 -27.63 15.89 -22.11
N ALA A 313 -27.44 16.39 -23.33
CA ALA A 313 -27.64 17.81 -23.66
C ALA A 313 -29.07 18.33 -23.38
N GLN A 314 -30.10 17.48 -23.47
CA GLN A 314 -31.47 17.88 -23.15
C GLN A 314 -31.64 18.07 -21.64
N LEU A 315 -31.17 17.12 -20.83
CA LEU A 315 -31.28 17.21 -19.37
C LEU A 315 -30.42 18.33 -18.78
N GLU A 316 -29.28 18.62 -19.41
CA GLU A 316 -28.44 19.78 -19.07
C GLU A 316 -29.16 21.09 -19.39
N LYS A 317 -29.78 21.21 -20.58
CA LYS A 317 -30.57 22.39 -20.97
C LYS A 317 -31.78 22.61 -20.07
N GLU A 318 -32.43 21.54 -19.63
CA GLU A 318 -33.56 21.60 -18.68
C GLU A 318 -33.09 21.83 -17.23
N GLY A 319 -31.77 21.85 -16.99
CA GLY A 319 -31.14 22.07 -15.70
C GLY A 319 -31.28 20.90 -14.73
N VAL A 320 -31.72 19.73 -15.20
CA VAL A 320 -31.80 18.50 -14.42
C VAL A 320 -30.39 18.01 -14.10
N ILE A 321 -29.47 18.08 -15.07
CA ILE A 321 -28.03 17.88 -14.82
C ILE A 321 -27.44 19.22 -14.35
N GLN A 322 -26.89 19.23 -13.15
CA GLN A 322 -26.23 20.40 -12.57
C GLN A 322 -24.71 20.34 -12.80
N LYS A 323 -24.10 19.15 -12.65
CA LYS A 323 -22.69 18.90 -12.98
C LYS A 323 -22.53 17.58 -13.71
N SER A 324 -21.54 17.47 -14.58
CA SER A 324 -21.23 16.24 -15.31
C SER A 324 -19.73 16.02 -15.40
N ASN A 325 -19.27 14.85 -14.96
CA ASN A 325 -17.88 14.41 -15.07
C ASN A 325 -17.62 13.66 -16.39
N VAL A 326 -18.59 13.66 -17.31
CA VAL A 326 -18.46 13.02 -18.61
C VAL A 326 -17.64 13.91 -19.56
N PRO A 327 -16.57 13.38 -20.19
CA PRO A 327 -15.79 14.12 -21.19
C PRO A 327 -16.66 14.68 -22.33
N PRO A 328 -16.44 15.93 -22.79
CA PRO A 328 -17.31 16.61 -23.75
C PRO A 328 -17.42 15.89 -25.10
N ASN A 329 -16.33 15.25 -25.54
CA ASN A 329 -16.29 14.42 -26.75
C ASN A 329 -17.16 13.14 -26.66
N ARG A 330 -17.60 12.75 -25.47
CA ARG A 330 -18.44 11.56 -25.22
C ARG A 330 -19.89 11.89 -24.90
N GLN A 331 -20.20 13.12 -24.48
CA GLN A 331 -21.55 13.54 -24.08
C GLN A 331 -22.61 13.36 -25.20
N ALA A 332 -22.24 13.62 -26.46
CA ALA A 332 -23.14 13.44 -27.61
C ALA A 332 -23.64 11.99 -27.82
N ASN A 333 -22.92 11.02 -27.24
CA ASN A 333 -23.23 9.60 -27.29
C ASN A 333 -23.91 9.08 -26.03
N ILE A 334 -24.18 9.94 -25.03
CA ILE A 334 -24.87 9.57 -23.80
C ILE A 334 -26.35 9.91 -23.85
N TYR A 335 -27.17 8.99 -23.34
CA TYR A 335 -28.58 9.22 -23.10
C TYR A 335 -29.06 8.48 -21.85
N PHE A 336 -30.14 8.96 -21.26
CA PHE A 336 -30.79 8.40 -20.09
C PHE A 336 -32.15 7.84 -20.51
N ASN A 337 -32.46 6.63 -20.06
CA ASN A 337 -33.78 6.03 -20.17
C ASN A 337 -34.45 6.12 -18.80
N MET A 338 -35.59 6.79 -18.72
CA MET A 338 -36.37 6.88 -17.50
C MET A 338 -37.65 6.06 -17.67
N THR A 339 -37.94 5.20 -16.69
CA THR A 339 -39.13 4.33 -16.67
C THR A 339 -39.79 4.46 -15.31
N SER A 340 -41.12 4.37 -15.24
CA SER A 340 -41.85 4.27 -13.98
C SER A 340 -42.59 2.93 -13.94
N PRO A 341 -42.02 1.92 -13.25
CA PRO A 341 -42.64 0.60 -13.10
C PRO A 341 -43.94 0.65 -12.31
N SER A 342 -43.99 1.47 -11.27
CA SER A 342 -45.17 1.73 -10.45
C SER A 342 -45.32 3.22 -10.14
N PRO A 343 -46.54 3.73 -9.92
CA PRO A 343 -46.72 5.12 -9.51
C PRO A 343 -45.88 5.43 -8.27
N GLY A 344 -45.00 6.44 -8.36
CA GLY A 344 -44.09 6.82 -7.29
C GLY A 344 -42.74 6.09 -7.27
N THR A 345 -42.46 5.20 -8.22
CA THR A 345 -41.11 4.64 -8.45
C THR A 345 -40.63 4.99 -9.85
N PHE A 346 -39.33 5.27 -9.96
CA PHE A 346 -38.65 5.64 -11.19
C PHE A 346 -37.34 4.88 -11.30
N ILE A 347 -37.08 4.34 -12.48
CA ILE A 347 -35.80 3.72 -12.83
C ILE A 347 -35.13 4.62 -13.85
N ILE A 348 -33.94 5.11 -13.53
CA ILE A 348 -33.12 5.92 -14.44
C ILE A 348 -31.90 5.11 -14.85
N SER A 349 -31.81 4.76 -16.13
CA SER A 349 -30.69 4.03 -16.71
C SER A 349 -29.86 4.91 -17.64
N LEU A 350 -28.55 4.96 -17.40
CA LEU A 350 -27.56 5.65 -18.22
C LEU A 350 -27.06 4.73 -19.33
N HIS A 351 -27.07 5.18 -20.58
CA HIS A 351 -26.60 4.41 -21.72
C HIS A 351 -25.60 5.19 -22.58
N TYR A 352 -24.69 4.44 -23.21
CA TYR A 352 -23.77 4.94 -24.24
C TYR A 352 -24.11 4.32 -25.60
N LYS A 353 -24.27 5.14 -26.64
CA LYS A 353 -24.55 4.67 -28.01
C LYS A 353 -23.48 3.68 -28.46
N GLY A 354 -23.90 2.48 -28.86
CA GLY A 354 -22.99 1.40 -29.30
C GLY A 354 -22.65 0.35 -28.24
N ARG A 355 -23.20 0.44 -27.02
CA ARG A 355 -23.15 -0.64 -26.02
C ARG A 355 -24.53 -1.23 -25.77
N ASN A 356 -24.59 -2.56 -25.64
CA ASN A 356 -25.84 -3.30 -25.42
C ASN A 356 -26.32 -3.29 -23.96
N ARG A 357 -25.48 -2.85 -23.00
CA ARG A 357 -25.83 -2.75 -21.56
C ARG A 357 -25.79 -1.30 -21.09
N GLY A 358 -26.69 -0.95 -20.17
CA GLY A 358 -26.63 0.31 -19.43
C GLY A 358 -25.33 0.40 -18.63
N LEU A 359 -24.78 1.60 -18.51
CA LEU A 359 -23.60 1.90 -17.72
C LEU A 359 -23.92 1.96 -16.23
N LEU A 360 -25.12 2.44 -15.91
CA LEU A 360 -25.62 2.62 -14.55
C LEU A 360 -27.15 2.52 -14.60
N GLU A 361 -27.75 1.95 -13.56
CA GLU A 361 -29.19 1.90 -13.36
C GLU A 361 -29.46 2.29 -11.90
N LEU A 362 -30.37 3.25 -11.70
CA LEU A 362 -30.73 3.75 -10.39
C LEU A 362 -32.24 3.64 -10.18
N ASP A 363 -32.62 3.02 -9.07
CA ASP A 363 -34.00 2.99 -8.57
C ASP A 363 -34.23 4.17 -7.62
N LEU A 364 -35.21 5.00 -7.94
CA LEU A 364 -35.62 6.17 -7.18
C LEU A 364 -37.07 6.05 -6.75
N LYS A 365 -37.36 6.40 -5.49
CA LYS A 365 -38.73 6.59 -5.02
C LYS A 365 -39.06 8.07 -4.93
N LEU A 366 -40.32 8.40 -5.19
CA LEU A 366 -40.81 9.76 -5.09
C LEU A 366 -40.65 10.31 -3.66
N ASP A 367 -40.89 9.47 -2.64
CA ASP A 367 -40.79 9.85 -1.24
C ASP A 367 -39.36 10.26 -0.87
N ASP A 368 -38.35 9.49 -1.30
CA ASP A 368 -36.93 9.79 -1.05
C ASP A 368 -36.53 11.14 -1.67
N LEU A 369 -36.99 11.43 -2.89
CA LEU A 369 -36.75 12.72 -3.55
C LEU A 369 -37.45 13.89 -2.84
N LEU A 370 -38.65 13.67 -2.31
CA LEU A 370 -39.39 14.68 -1.53
C LEU A 370 -38.76 14.93 -0.16
N GLU A 371 -38.21 13.89 0.47
CA GLU A 371 -37.45 13.99 1.72
C GLU A 371 -36.16 14.78 1.51
N MET A 372 -35.38 14.47 0.46
CA MET A 372 -34.20 15.25 0.07
C MET A 372 -34.55 16.73 -0.18
N GLN A 373 -35.69 17.01 -0.82
CA GLN A 373 -36.16 18.38 -1.01
C GLN A 373 -36.50 19.08 0.32
N LYS A 374 -37.11 18.36 1.27
CA LYS A 374 -37.44 18.89 2.60
C LYS A 374 -36.18 19.21 3.42
N ASP A 375 -35.17 18.35 3.35
CA ASP A 375 -33.91 18.49 4.08
C ASP A 375 -32.92 19.46 3.41
N SER A 376 -33.37 20.18 2.37
CA SER A 376 -32.55 21.12 1.58
C SER A 376 -31.34 20.48 0.90
N GLN A 377 -31.39 19.17 0.65
CA GLN A 377 -30.40 18.45 -0.12
C GLN A 377 -30.78 18.52 -1.61
N GLU A 378 -30.29 19.56 -2.28
CA GLU A 378 -30.69 19.86 -3.67
C GLU A 378 -30.01 18.97 -4.72
N ASP A 379 -28.99 18.20 -4.32
CA ASP A 379 -28.12 17.49 -5.25
C ASP A 379 -28.16 15.97 -5.04
N LEU A 380 -28.35 15.23 -6.13
CA LEU A 380 -28.29 13.77 -6.21
C LEU A 380 -27.09 13.36 -7.07
N ASP A 381 -26.05 12.80 -6.47
CA ASP A 381 -24.83 12.38 -7.15
C ASP A 381 -24.94 10.95 -7.70
N LEU A 382 -24.57 10.75 -8.97
CA LEU A 382 -24.66 9.48 -9.71
C LEU A 382 -23.31 9.07 -10.32
N GLU A 383 -22.19 9.38 -9.65
CA GLU A 383 -20.80 9.06 -10.05
C GLU A 383 -20.31 9.80 -11.32
N TYR A 384 -21.13 9.83 -12.38
CA TYR A 384 -20.83 10.47 -13.67
C TYR A 384 -21.59 11.79 -13.88
N VAL A 385 -22.73 11.97 -13.21
CA VAL A 385 -23.58 13.17 -13.31
C VAL A 385 -24.18 13.48 -11.94
N GLN A 386 -24.37 14.76 -11.66
CA GLN A 386 -25.07 15.26 -10.49
C GLN A 386 -26.40 15.85 -10.94
N PHE A 387 -27.50 15.32 -10.44
CA PHE A 387 -28.83 15.82 -10.74
C PHE A 387 -29.31 16.82 -9.67
N ASN A 388 -30.04 17.84 -10.10
CA ASN A 388 -30.76 18.71 -9.17
C ASN A 388 -32.12 18.09 -8.81
N VAL A 389 -32.34 17.77 -7.53
CA VAL A 389 -33.52 17.05 -7.01
C VAL A 389 -34.82 17.79 -7.34
N SER A 390 -34.87 19.10 -7.10
CA SER A 390 -36.06 19.92 -7.35
C SER A 390 -36.45 19.94 -8.84
N LYS A 391 -35.47 20.10 -9.74
CA LYS A 391 -35.72 20.10 -11.19
C LYS A 391 -36.02 18.69 -11.72
N LEU A 392 -35.38 17.66 -11.17
CA LEU A 392 -35.67 16.26 -11.50
C LEU A 392 -37.11 15.90 -11.12
N LEU A 393 -37.58 16.28 -9.93
CA LEU A 393 -38.96 16.09 -9.50
C LEU A 393 -39.97 16.74 -10.47
N VAL A 394 -39.72 17.98 -10.88
CA VAL A 394 -40.57 18.68 -11.86
C VAL A 394 -40.54 17.96 -13.21
N HIS A 395 -39.36 17.52 -13.67
CA HIS A 395 -39.21 16.78 -14.93
C HIS A 395 -39.98 15.45 -14.91
N LEU A 396 -39.81 14.65 -13.85
CA LEU A 396 -40.49 13.37 -13.66
C LEU A 396 -42.01 13.57 -13.54
N ASN A 397 -42.48 14.54 -12.76
CA ASN A 397 -43.90 14.86 -12.68
C ASN A 397 -44.46 15.28 -14.04
N LYS A 398 -43.78 16.13 -14.80
CA LYS A 398 -44.24 16.57 -16.12
C LYS A 398 -44.35 15.41 -17.13
N LYS A 399 -43.47 14.41 -17.04
CA LYS A 399 -43.41 13.29 -17.99
C LYS A 399 -44.25 12.08 -17.58
N PHE A 400 -44.36 11.81 -16.29
CA PHE A 400 -44.99 10.61 -15.76
C PHE A 400 -46.28 10.87 -14.97
N ALA A 401 -46.63 12.13 -14.64
CA ALA A 401 -47.94 12.43 -14.08
C ALA A 401 -49.02 12.18 -15.14
N ARG A 402 -50.00 11.33 -14.80
CA ARG A 402 -51.19 11.17 -15.61
C ARG A 402 -51.91 12.52 -15.66
N LYS A 403 -52.23 13.01 -16.86
CA LYS A 403 -53.20 14.12 -17.02
C LYS A 403 -54.43 13.75 -16.17
N ARG A 404 -54.70 14.50 -15.10
CA ARG A 404 -56.01 14.47 -14.46
C ARG A 404 -56.98 14.98 -15.53
N GLY A 405 -57.66 14.04 -16.21
CA GLY A 405 -58.82 14.36 -17.02
C GLY A 405 -59.82 15.02 -16.09
N TRP A 406 -60.21 16.25 -16.44
CA TRP A 406 -61.41 16.86 -15.90
C TRP A 406 -62.63 16.14 -16.46
#